data_AF-A0A126QL73-F1
#
_entry.id   AF-A0A126QL73-F1
#
_cell.length_a   1.000
_cell.length_b   1.000
_cell.length_c   1.000
_cell.angle_alpha   90.00
_cell.angle_beta   90.00
_cell.angle_gamma   90.00
#
_symmetry.space_group_name_H-M   'P 1'
#
loop_
_entity.id
_entity.type
_entity.pdbx_description
1 polymer ?
#
loop_
_entity_poly.entity_id
_entity_poly.type
_entity_poly.pdbx_seq_one_letter_code
_entity_poly.pdbx_strand_id
1 'polypeptide(L)'
;MPNMDYPGPCPSCMGIDGCPTDAGKAEAVAHYCKGLEMELNSWKARLYDVLASDKSGDVADEIILIKSLVKEIEAIAKDMEAVCPTSLGAQEKRIGTKLEDLRVHYTKALNVLAPGWFGG
;
A
#
# COMPACT_ATOMS: atom_id res chain seq x y z
N MET A 1 -9.06 13.15 -24.62
CA MET A 1 -8.93 14.02 -23.43
C MET A 1 -7.93 13.34 -22.51
N PRO A 2 -6.73 13.90 -22.30
CA PRO A 2 -5.72 13.27 -21.44
C PRO A 2 -6.18 13.35 -19.99
N ASN A 3 -6.19 12.21 -19.31
CA ASN A 3 -6.64 12.05 -17.93
C ASN A 3 -5.86 12.95 -16.96
N MET A 4 -6.63 13.69 -16.17
CA MET A 4 -6.22 14.55 -15.08
C MET A 4 -5.51 13.75 -13.98
N ASP A 5 -4.37 14.28 -13.52
CA ASP A 5 -3.85 14.19 -12.14
C ASP A 5 -3.66 12.81 -11.50
N TYR A 6 -3.00 11.88 -12.21
CA TYR A 6 -2.18 10.88 -11.53
C TYR A 6 -0.75 11.41 -11.41
N PRO A 7 -0.33 11.96 -10.25
CA PRO A 7 1.08 12.17 -10.00
C PRO A 7 1.68 10.77 -9.79
N GLY A 8 2.09 10.16 -10.90
CA GLY A 8 3.06 9.07 -10.85
C GLY A 8 4.28 9.51 -10.02
N PRO A 9 5.04 8.54 -9.48
CA PRO A 9 6.13 8.81 -8.54
C PRO A 9 7.04 9.91 -9.12
N CYS A 10 7.21 10.98 -8.35
CA CYS A 10 7.78 12.25 -8.80
C CYS A 10 9.03 12.06 -9.68
N PRO A 11 9.08 12.65 -10.89
CA PRO A 11 10.24 12.56 -11.79
C PRO A 11 11.45 13.41 -11.36
N SER A 12 11.49 13.93 -10.13
CA SER A 12 12.58 14.79 -9.63
C SER A 12 13.39 14.22 -8.47
N CYS A 13 13.10 13.00 -8.00
CA CYS A 13 13.95 12.31 -7.02
C CYS A 13 14.31 10.93 -7.58
N MET A 14 15.42 10.85 -8.32
CA MET A 14 16.16 9.59 -8.40
C MET A 14 16.73 9.31 -7.00
N GLY A 15 15.91 8.70 -6.14
CA GLY A 15 16.21 8.33 -4.77
C GLY A 15 16.28 9.51 -3.81
N ILE A 16 15.64 9.37 -2.65
CA ILE A 16 15.92 10.22 -1.47
C ILE A 16 17.42 10.26 -1.14
N ASP A 17 18.15 9.22 -1.57
CA ASP A 17 19.61 9.12 -1.56
C ASP A 17 20.33 10.26 -2.33
N GLY A 18 19.63 10.96 -3.24
CA GLY A 18 20.15 12.09 -4.02
C GLY A 18 19.87 13.48 -3.43
N CYS A 19 19.12 13.59 -2.33
CA CYS A 19 18.80 14.89 -1.72
C CYS A 19 20.01 15.45 -0.92
N PRO A 20 20.51 16.65 -1.24
CA PRO A 20 21.72 17.21 -0.63
C PRO A 20 21.50 17.77 0.79
N THR A 21 20.26 17.92 1.24
CA THR A 21 19.91 18.52 2.54
C THR A 21 18.96 17.64 3.32
N ASP A 22 19.08 17.64 4.66
CA ASP A 22 18.21 16.87 5.55
C ASP A 22 16.74 17.31 5.45
N ALA A 23 16.49 18.60 5.19
CA ALA A 23 15.15 19.12 4.92
C ALA A 23 14.53 18.52 3.65
N GLY A 24 15.30 18.39 2.57
CA GLY A 24 14.81 17.76 1.33
C GLY A 24 14.52 16.27 1.48
N LYS A 25 15.29 15.57 2.32
CA LYS A 25 15.03 14.16 2.66
C LYS A 25 13.73 14.00 3.44
N ALA A 26 13.50 14.86 4.44
CA ALA A 26 12.27 14.85 5.23
C ALA A 26 11.03 15.11 4.36
N GLU A 27 11.10 16.07 3.44
CA GLU A 27 10.03 16.37 2.48
C GLU A 27 9.76 15.18 1.54
N ALA A 28 10.81 14.53 1.03
CA ALA A 28 10.67 13.37 0.16
C ALA A 28 10.08 12.14 0.90
N VAL A 29 10.46 11.90 2.16
CA VAL A 29 9.85 10.85 3.01
C VAL A 29 8.38 11.17 3.24
N ALA A 30 8.04 12.43 3.55
CA ALA A 30 6.65 12.84 3.75
C ALA A 30 5.80 12.67 2.48
N HIS A 31 6.35 13.00 1.31
CA HIS A 31 5.67 12.76 0.03
C HIS A 31 5.45 11.26 -0.25
N TYR A 32 6.45 10.43 0.03
CA TYR A 32 6.32 8.98 -0.11
C TYR A 32 5.24 8.42 0.82
N CYS A 33 5.29 8.76 2.11
CA CYS A 33 4.31 8.29 3.09
C CYS A 33 2.89 8.75 2.74
N LYS A 34 2.72 9.98 2.24
CA LYS A 34 1.45 10.48 1.73
C LYS A 34 0.96 9.68 0.50
N GLY A 35 1.86 9.34 -0.43
CA GLY A 35 1.54 8.47 -1.57
C GLY A 35 1.06 7.09 -1.12
N LEU A 36 1.76 6.51 -0.17
CA LEU A 36 1.41 5.22 0.43
C LEU A 36 0.08 5.27 1.18
N GLU A 37 -0.21 6.36 1.90
CA GLU A 37 -1.51 6.56 2.57
C GLU A 37 -2.66 6.56 1.56
N MET A 38 -2.52 7.26 0.43
CA MET A 38 -3.53 7.26 -0.63
C MET A 38 -3.72 5.86 -1.23
N GLU A 39 -2.63 5.14 -1.47
CA GLU A 39 -2.70 3.76 -1.98
C GLU A 39 -3.40 2.83 -0.98
N LEU A 40 -3.05 2.90 0.30
CA LEU A 40 -3.70 2.13 1.36
C LEU A 40 -5.19 2.46 1.50
N ASN A 41 -5.57 3.74 1.37
CA ASN A 41 -6.97 4.13 1.37
C ASN A 41 -7.73 3.56 0.18
N SER A 42 -7.10 3.52 -1.01
CA SER A 42 -7.67 2.85 -2.18
C SER A 42 -7.86 1.35 -1.97
N TRP A 43 -6.89 0.69 -1.32
CA TRP A 43 -6.98 -0.71 -0.93
C TRP A 43 -8.08 -0.94 0.09
N LYS A 44 -8.17 -0.15 1.16
CA LYS A 44 -9.24 -0.24 2.16
C LYS A 44 -10.64 -0.14 1.54
N ALA A 45 -10.81 0.75 0.56
CA ALA A 45 -12.06 0.85 -0.19
C ALA A 45 -12.37 -0.44 -0.99
N ARG A 46 -11.38 -0.98 -1.71
CA ARG A 46 -11.53 -2.26 -2.45
C ARG A 46 -11.78 -3.45 -1.53
N LEU A 47 -11.17 -3.44 -0.36
CA LEU A 47 -11.30 -4.48 0.65
C LEU A 47 -12.66 -4.43 1.36
N TYR A 48 -13.45 -3.37 1.20
CA TYR A 48 -14.70 -3.20 1.95
C TYR A 48 -15.65 -4.38 1.75
N ASP A 49 -15.87 -4.82 0.51
CA ASP A 49 -16.77 -5.94 0.21
C ASP A 49 -16.26 -7.27 0.78
N VAL A 50 -14.95 -7.48 0.72
CA VAL A 50 -14.29 -8.66 1.31
C VAL A 50 -14.39 -8.62 2.84
N LEU A 51 -14.13 -7.47 3.47
CA LEU A 51 -14.21 -7.31 4.91
C LEU A 51 -15.64 -7.36 5.44
N ALA A 52 -16.64 -6.96 4.64
CA ALA A 52 -18.05 -7.11 4.99
C ALA A 52 -18.49 -8.59 5.03
N SER A 53 -17.77 -9.46 4.29
CA SER A 53 -18.03 -10.89 4.23
C SER A 53 -17.37 -11.73 5.34
N ASP A 54 -16.70 -11.10 6.31
CA ASP A 54 -16.02 -11.73 7.48
C ASP A 54 -16.89 -12.73 8.26
N LYS A 55 -18.21 -12.69 8.07
CA LYS A 55 -19.18 -13.59 8.69
C LYS A 55 -19.37 -14.94 7.98
N SER A 56 -18.89 -15.10 6.75
CA SER A 56 -19.13 -16.31 5.95
C SER A 56 -18.23 -17.49 6.32
N GLY A 57 -17.19 -17.29 7.14
CA GLY A 57 -16.25 -18.34 7.58
C GLY A 57 -15.26 -18.80 6.50
N ASP A 58 -15.71 -18.90 5.24
CA ASP A 58 -14.95 -19.43 4.11
C ASP A 58 -13.76 -18.54 3.66
N VAL A 59 -13.71 -17.29 4.11
CA VAL A 59 -12.64 -16.32 3.82
C VAL A 59 -12.01 -15.70 5.08
N ALA A 60 -12.28 -16.30 6.25
CA ALA A 60 -11.85 -15.74 7.53
C ALA A 60 -10.31 -15.64 7.63
N ASP A 61 -9.60 -16.66 7.15
CA ASP A 61 -8.13 -16.69 7.17
C ASP A 61 -7.53 -15.62 6.25
N GLU A 62 -8.06 -15.48 5.03
CA GLU A 62 -7.66 -14.43 4.08
C GLU A 62 -7.92 -13.04 4.65
N ILE A 63 -9.06 -12.84 5.31
CA ILE A 63 -9.40 -11.56 5.94
C ILE A 63 -8.44 -11.22 7.09
N ILE A 64 -8.07 -12.20 7.91
CA ILE A 64 -7.07 -12.02 8.97
C ILE A 64 -5.73 -11.58 8.36
N LEU A 65 -5.28 -12.26 7.29
CA LEU A 65 -4.02 -11.95 6.62
C LEU A 65 -4.04 -10.57 5.97
N ILE A 66 -5.13 -10.21 5.28
CA ILE A 66 -5.36 -8.88 4.72
C ILE A 66 -5.27 -7.80 5.80
N LYS A 67 -5.99 -7.99 6.93
CA LYS A 67 -5.96 -7.05 8.06
C LYS A 67 -4.55 -6.92 8.66
N SER A 68 -3.79 -8.01 8.75
CA SER A 68 -2.39 -7.99 9.23
C SER A 68 -1.50 -7.20 8.29
N LEU A 69 -1.55 -7.49 6.99
CA LEU A 69 -0.73 -6.82 5.97
C LEU A 69 -0.98 -5.31 5.93
N VAL A 70 -2.25 -4.87 5.98
CA VAL A 70 -2.58 -3.44 6.05
C VAL A 70 -1.96 -2.79 7.29
N LYS A 71 -2.10 -3.40 8.48
CA LYS A 71 -1.50 -2.87 9.71
C LYS A 71 0.03 -2.82 9.65
N GLU A 72 0.66 -3.81 9.05
CA GLU A 72 2.11 -3.86 8.90
C GLU A 72 2.63 -2.77 7.96
N ILE A 73 1.93 -2.49 6.85
CA ILE A 73 2.28 -1.40 5.94
C ILE A 73 2.09 -0.05 6.65
N GLU A 74 0.99 0.14 7.39
CA GLU A 74 0.77 1.36 8.19
C GLU A 74 1.85 1.57 9.26
N ALA A 75 2.28 0.49 9.92
CA ALA A 75 3.36 0.54 10.91
C ALA A 75 4.70 0.94 10.27
N ILE A 76 5.02 0.41 9.09
CA ILE A 76 6.22 0.80 8.35
C ILE A 76 6.14 2.27 7.93
N ALA A 77 5.00 2.74 7.42
CA ALA A 77 4.80 4.13 7.05
C ALA A 77 5.04 5.07 8.24
N LYS A 78 4.48 4.74 9.40
CA LYS A 78 4.64 5.51 10.63
C LYS A 78 6.08 5.50 11.15
N ASP A 79 6.77 4.37 11.06
CA ASP A 79 8.19 4.26 11.41
C ASP A 79 9.07 5.11 10.48
N MET A 80 8.74 5.13 9.18
CA MET A 80 9.43 5.98 8.21
C MET A 80 9.25 7.48 8.50
N GLU A 81 8.04 7.92 8.86
CA GLU A 81 7.79 9.30 9.27
C GLU A 81 8.51 9.67 10.57
N ALA A 82 8.59 8.74 11.52
CA ALA A 82 9.24 8.97 12.81
C ALA A 82 10.78 8.99 12.73
N VAL A 83 11.35 8.07 11.95
CA VAL A 83 12.81 7.85 11.87
C VAL A 83 13.46 8.64 10.74
N CYS A 84 12.68 9.09 9.73
CA CYS A 84 13.15 9.80 8.54
C CYS A 84 14.42 9.14 7.94
N PRO A 85 14.31 7.88 7.47
CA PRO A 85 15.46 7.08 7.09
C PRO A 85 16.27 7.74 5.97
N THR A 86 17.60 7.58 6.03
CA THR A 86 18.51 8.15 5.03
C THR A 86 18.38 7.53 3.64
N SER A 87 17.76 6.35 3.54
CA SER A 87 17.45 5.63 2.29
C SER A 87 16.11 4.89 2.43
N LEU A 88 15.33 4.85 1.34
CA LEU A 88 14.04 4.17 1.30
C LEU A 88 14.09 2.75 0.74
N GLY A 89 15.14 2.35 0.02
CA GLY A 89 15.09 1.15 -0.82
C GLY A 89 14.73 -0.14 -0.06
N ALA A 90 15.19 -0.28 1.19
CA ALA A 90 14.84 -1.42 2.03
C ALA A 90 13.36 -1.40 2.50
N GLN A 91 12.84 -0.22 2.83
CA GLN A 91 11.45 -0.03 3.23
C GLN A 91 10.51 -0.18 2.04
N GLU A 92 10.85 0.43 0.90
CA GLU A 92 10.13 0.30 -0.37
C GLU A 92 10.00 -1.16 -0.81
N LYS A 93 11.11 -1.93 -0.75
CA LYS A 93 11.07 -3.35 -1.07
C LYS A 93 10.14 -4.13 -0.13
N ARG A 94 10.20 -3.83 1.18
CA ARG A 94 9.32 -4.46 2.18
C ARG A 94 7.85 -4.11 1.95
N ILE A 95 7.54 -2.85 1.68
CA ILE A 95 6.19 -2.38 1.37
C ILE A 95 5.69 -3.03 0.08
N GLY A 96 6.51 -3.06 -0.97
CA GLY A 96 6.20 -3.70 -2.25
C GLY A 96 5.81 -5.17 -2.10
N THR A 97 6.62 -5.96 -1.37
CA THR A 97 6.29 -7.37 -1.09
C THR A 97 4.97 -7.50 -0.32
N LYS A 98 4.71 -6.64 0.67
CA LYS A 98 3.44 -6.70 1.43
C LYS A 98 2.23 -6.32 0.57
N LEU A 99 2.37 -5.39 -0.36
CA LEU A 99 1.32 -5.02 -1.31
C LEU A 99 1.04 -6.16 -2.31
N GLU A 100 2.08 -6.88 -2.74
CA GLU A 100 1.93 -8.09 -3.55
C GLU A 100 1.18 -9.18 -2.78
N ASP A 101 1.58 -9.45 -1.54
CA ASP A 101 0.89 -10.42 -0.67
C ASP A 101 -0.58 -10.02 -0.43
N LEU A 102 -0.84 -8.72 -0.21
CA LEU A 102 -2.18 -8.17 -0.02
C LEU A 102 -3.05 -8.46 -1.24
N ARG A 103 -2.51 -8.24 -2.44
CA ARG A 103 -3.20 -8.52 -3.71
C ARG A 103 -3.49 -10.02 -3.87
N VAL A 104 -2.57 -10.89 -3.46
CA VAL A 104 -2.77 -12.35 -3.52
C VAL A 104 -3.93 -12.77 -2.62
N HIS A 105 -3.94 -12.34 -1.35
CA HIS A 105 -5.00 -12.70 -0.41
C HIS A 105 -6.34 -12.09 -0.79
N TYR A 106 -6.36 -10.84 -1.26
CA TYR A 106 -7.55 -10.22 -1.80
C TYR A 106 -8.14 -11.01 -2.98
N THR A 107 -7.28 -11.44 -3.91
CA THR A 107 -7.70 -12.23 -5.08
C THR A 107 -8.27 -13.59 -4.67
N LYS A 108 -7.65 -14.24 -3.68
CA LYS A 108 -8.17 -15.49 -3.10
C LYS A 108 -9.54 -15.31 -2.46
N ALA A 109 -9.73 -14.28 -1.66
CA ALA A 109 -11.02 -13.98 -1.04
C ALA A 109 -12.10 -13.69 -2.10
N LEU A 110 -11.77 -12.91 -3.14
CA LEU A 110 -12.70 -12.63 -4.24
C LEU A 110 -13.10 -13.89 -5.03
N ASN A 111 -12.18 -14.84 -5.23
CA ASN A 111 -12.52 -16.11 -5.90
C ASN A 111 -13.61 -16.90 -5.17
N VAL A 112 -13.70 -16.75 -3.84
CA VAL A 112 -14.72 -17.40 -3.01
C VAL A 112 -16.02 -16.59 -2.99
N LEU A 113 -15.93 -15.26 -2.84
CA LEU A 113 -17.10 -14.40 -2.69
C LEU A 113 -17.83 -14.10 -4.01
N ALA A 114 -17.09 -14.00 -5.09
CA ALA A 114 -17.60 -13.66 -6.42
C ALA A 114 -16.93 -14.53 -7.50
N PRO A 115 -17.18 -15.84 -7.50
CA PRO A 115 -16.63 -16.75 -8.49
C PRO A 115 -17.08 -16.33 -9.90
N GLY A 116 -16.14 -15.87 -10.72
CA GLY A 116 -16.40 -15.43 -12.10
C GLY A 116 -16.41 -13.91 -12.35
N TRP A 117 -16.16 -13.06 -11.34
CA TRP A 117 -16.07 -11.60 -11.52
C TRP A 117 -14.73 -11.12 -12.15
N PHE A 118 -13.93 -12.03 -12.70
CA PHE A 118 -12.69 -11.70 -13.43
C PHE A 118 -13.01 -11.37 -14.90
N GLY A 119 -13.68 -10.24 -15.15
CA GLY A 119 -13.82 -9.72 -16.51
C GLY A 119 -15.07 -8.89 -16.73
N GLY A 120 -14.91 -7.56 -16.65
CA GLY A 120 -15.65 -6.59 -17.45
C GLY A 120 -14.68 -5.92 -18.40
#